data_AF-A0A932UNR2-F1
#
_entry.id   AF-A0A932UNR2-F1
#
_cell.length_a   1.000
_cell.length_b   1.000
_cell.length_c   1.000
_cell.angle_alpha   90.00
_cell.angle_beta   90.00
_cell.angle_gamma   90.00
#
_symmetry.space_group_name_H-M   'P 1'
#
loop_
_entity.id
_entity.type
_entity.pdbx_description
1 polymer ?
#
loop_
_entity_poly.entity_id
_entity_poly.type
_entity_poly.pdbx_seq_one_letter_code
_entity_poly.pdbx_strand_id
1 'polypeptide(L)'
;MTYFGFLLVFLVVPIAVLGVWLRRRIDARWRLCYLVVAGLALAYTSPWDNFIVADGVWTWPAERVVGLKIGLVPIEEYTFFVLQVALAGLVVLALERRDAERRTTED
;
A
#
# COMPACT_ATOMS: atom_id res chain seq x y z
N MET A 1 -16.73 -1.52 -11.10
CA MET A 1 -15.31 -1.94 -11.15
C MET A 1 -15.09 -2.96 -10.05
N THR A 2 -14.37 -4.05 -10.32
CA THR A 2 -13.97 -5.00 -9.27
C THR A 2 -12.97 -4.35 -8.32
N TYR A 3 -12.84 -4.88 -7.11
CA TYR A 3 -11.93 -4.28 -6.14
C TYR A 3 -10.47 -4.37 -6.61
N PHE A 4 -10.04 -5.49 -7.18
CA PHE A 4 -8.73 -5.56 -7.85
C PHE A 4 -8.58 -4.56 -9.00
N GLY A 5 -9.63 -4.27 -9.76
CA GLY A 5 -9.60 -3.24 -10.80
C GLY A 5 -9.33 -1.85 -10.21
N PHE A 6 -9.90 -1.55 -9.04
CA PHE A 6 -9.58 -0.34 -8.31
C PHE A 6 -8.12 -0.33 -7.81
N LEU A 7 -7.65 -1.43 -7.19
CA LEU A 7 -6.26 -1.53 -6.72
C LEU A 7 -5.25 -1.36 -7.86
N LEU A 8 -5.55 -1.92 -9.03
CA LEU A 8 -4.72 -1.81 -10.22
C LEU A 8 -4.57 -0.35 -10.67
N VAL A 9 -5.68 0.36 -10.84
CA VAL A 9 -5.69 1.73 -11.37
C VAL A 9 -5.13 2.73 -10.37
N PHE A 10 -5.51 2.61 -9.09
CA PHE A 10 -5.23 3.64 -8.09
C PHE A 10 -3.99 3.37 -7.25
N LEU A 11 -3.52 2.13 -7.15
CA LEU A 11 -2.30 1.82 -6.42
C LEU A 11 -1.20 1.32 -7.34
N VAL A 12 -1.45 0.25 -8.11
CA VAL A 12 -0.38 -0.40 -8.90
C VAL A 12 0.19 0.55 -9.95
N VAL A 13 -0.66 1.28 -10.70
CA VAL A 13 -0.19 2.23 -11.71
C VAL A 13 0.65 3.37 -11.09
N PRO A 14 0.19 4.11 -10.06
CA PRO A 14 1.03 5.12 -9.40
C PRO A 14 2.31 4.56 -8.78
N ILE A 15 2.26 3.39 -8.14
CA ILE A 15 3.44 2.70 -7.58
C ILE A 15 4.44 2.38 -8.68
N ALA A 16 3.99 1.88 -9.83
CA ALA A 16 4.86 1.58 -10.95
C ALA A 16 5.53 2.85 -11.51
N VAL A 17 4.75 3.93 -11.69
CA VAL A 17 5.27 5.23 -12.17
C VAL A 17 6.32 5.78 -11.20
N LEU A 18 5.99 5.88 -9.91
CA LEU A 18 6.91 6.39 -8.88
C LEU A 18 8.11 5.47 -8.70
N GLY A 19 7.92 4.16 -8.73
CA GLY A 19 8.97 3.15 -8.60
C GLY A 19 9.99 3.24 -9.74
N VAL A 20 9.54 3.43 -10.98
CA VAL A 20 10.44 3.65 -12.14
C VAL A 20 11.15 4.99 -12.01
N TRP A 21 10.44 6.05 -11.64
CA TRP A 21 11.01 7.40 -11.50
C TRP A 21 12.07 7.49 -10.38
N LEU A 22 11.84 6.78 -9.27
CA LEU A 22 12.72 6.76 -8.09
C LEU A 22 13.64 5.54 -8.03
N ARG A 23 13.72 4.74 -9.10
CA ARG A 23 14.44 3.45 -9.11
C ARG A 23 15.89 3.50 -8.59
N ARG A 24 16.57 4.65 -8.75
CA ARG A 24 17.96 4.83 -8.30
C ARG A 24 18.08 5.13 -6.79
N ARG A 25 17.00 5.53 -6.14
CA ARG A 25 16.93 5.83 -4.70
C ARG A 25 16.38 4.64 -3.89
N ILE A 26 15.77 3.66 -4.55
CA ILE A 26 15.25 2.43 -3.91
C ILE A 26 16.43 1.49 -3.61
N ASP A 27 17.08 1.70 -2.47
CA ASP A 27 18.19 0.89 -1.99
C ASP A 27 17.72 -0.28 -1.09
N ALA A 28 18.68 -1.06 -0.59
CA ALA A 28 18.39 -2.20 0.28
C ALA A 28 17.73 -1.77 1.61
N ARG A 29 18.11 -0.60 2.13
CA ARG A 29 17.55 -0.06 3.38
C ARG A 29 16.08 0.30 3.20
N TRP A 30 15.72 1.00 2.14
CA TRP A 30 14.33 1.34 1.83
C TRP A 30 13.49 0.07 1.65
N ARG A 31 14.00 -0.95 0.94
CA ARG A 31 13.31 -2.23 0.76
C ARG A 31 13.08 -2.94 2.09
N LEU A 32 14.07 -2.95 2.97
CA LEU A 32 13.94 -3.54 4.30
C LEU A 32 12.89 -2.79 5.14
N CYS A 33 12.96 -1.45 5.15
CA CYS A 33 11.95 -0.63 5.84
C CYS A 33 10.55 -0.90 5.30
N TYR A 34 10.38 -0.95 3.98
CA TYR A 34 9.11 -1.30 3.35
C TYR A 34 8.61 -2.67 3.82
N LEU A 35 9.44 -3.71 3.80
CA LEU A 35 9.04 -5.06 4.22
C LEU A 35 8.64 -5.11 5.70
N VAL A 36 9.41 -4.45 6.57
CA VAL A 36 9.12 -4.36 8.01
C VAL A 36 7.80 -3.64 8.24
N VAL A 37 7.60 -2.47 7.63
CA VAL A 37 6.38 -1.68 7.83
C VAL A 37 5.17 -2.37 7.22
N ALA A 38 5.30 -3.01 6.06
CA ALA A 38 4.22 -3.78 5.45
C ALA A 38 3.82 -4.98 6.32
N GLY A 39 4.81 -5.68 6.90
CA GLY A 39 4.56 -6.77 7.85
C GLY A 39 3.87 -6.27 9.13
N LEU A 40 4.30 -5.14 9.68
CA LEU A 40 3.66 -4.51 10.84
C LEU A 40 2.24 -4.05 10.52
N ALA A 41 2.02 -3.44 9.35
CA ALA A 41 0.70 -3.03 8.90
C ALA A 41 -0.24 -4.24 8.85
N LEU A 42 0.18 -5.33 8.20
CA LEU A 42 -0.60 -6.57 8.16
C LEU A 42 -0.89 -7.12 9.56
N ALA A 43 0.14 -7.27 10.40
CA ALA A 43 -0.03 -7.83 11.74
C ALA A 43 -0.95 -6.99 12.62
N TYR A 44 -0.88 -5.66 12.48
CA TYR A 44 -1.67 -4.74 13.28
C TYR A 44 -3.10 -4.57 12.77
N THR A 45 -3.32 -4.42 11.45
CA THR A 45 -4.66 -4.13 10.91
C THR A 45 -5.53 -5.38 10.80
N SER A 46 -4.95 -6.55 10.50
CA SER A 46 -5.72 -7.77 10.24
C SER A 46 -6.69 -8.18 11.37
N PRO A 47 -6.31 -8.11 12.67
CA PRO A 47 -7.23 -8.46 13.76
C PRO A 47 -8.43 -7.51 13.84
N TRP A 48 -8.20 -6.20 13.71
CA TRP A 48 -9.26 -5.20 13.77
C TRP A 48 -10.21 -5.30 12.59
N ASP A 49 -9.66 -5.54 11.40
CA ASP A 49 -10.46 -5.66 10.19
C ASP A 49 -11.39 -6.88 10.26
N ASN A 50 -10.88 -8.02 10.74
CA ASN A 50 -11.70 -9.20 10.98
C ASN A 50 -12.73 -8.98 12.09
N PHE A 51 -12.41 -8.22 13.14
CA PHE A 51 -13.34 -7.91 14.22
C PHE A 51 -14.54 -7.06 13.74
N ILE A 52 -14.29 -6.00 12.97
CA ILE A 52 -15.34 -5.11 12.46
C ILE A 52 -16.28 -5.87 11.51
N VAL A 53 -15.74 -6.78 10.71
CA VAL A 53 -16.55 -7.65 9.84
C VAL A 53 -17.34 -8.66 10.64
N ALA A 54 -16.76 -9.23 11.71
CA ALA A 54 -17.46 -10.15 12.61
C ALA A 54 -18.65 -9.47 13.32
N ASP A 55 -18.50 -8.20 13.70
CA ASP A 55 -19.56 -7.38 14.31
C ASP A 55 -20.62 -6.92 13.29
N GLY A 56 -20.43 -7.24 12.00
CA GLY A 56 -21.38 -6.89 10.93
C GLY A 56 -21.41 -5.41 10.56
N VAL A 57 -20.51 -4.60 11.14
CA VAL A 57 -20.40 -3.16 10.87
C VAL A 57 -19.95 -2.90 9.43
N TRP A 58 -19.13 -3.80 8.87
CA TRP A 58 -18.62 -3.67 7.50
C TRP A 58 -18.84 -4.94 6.68
N THR A 59 -19.27 -4.76 5.43
CA THR A 59 -19.48 -5.87 4.48
C THR A 59 -19.13 -5.43 3.05
N TRP A 60 -18.80 -6.41 2.20
CA TRP A 60 -18.53 -6.18 0.78
C TRP A 60 -19.61 -6.83 -0.09
N PRO A 61 -20.07 -6.16 -1.16
CA PRO A 61 -20.93 -6.80 -2.16
C PRO A 61 -20.18 -7.96 -2.82
N ALA A 62 -20.78 -9.15 -2.84
CA ALA A 62 -20.16 -10.36 -3.37
C ALA A 62 -19.70 -10.23 -4.82
N GLU A 63 -20.36 -9.39 -5.61
CA GLU A 63 -20.05 -9.12 -7.03
C GLU A 63 -18.75 -8.33 -7.24
N ARG A 64 -18.21 -7.69 -6.20
CA ARG A 64 -17.06 -6.78 -6.30
C ARG A 64 -15.74 -7.40 -5.83
N VAL A 65 -15.82 -8.52 -5.13
CA VAL A 65 -14.67 -9.27 -4.59
C VAL A 65 -14.58 -10.64 -5.24
N VAL A 66 -13.38 -11.20 -5.33
CA VAL A 66 -13.12 -12.51 -5.95
C VAL A 66 -13.62 -13.67 -5.07
N GLY A 67 -14.05 -13.38 -3.84
CA GLY A 67 -14.64 -14.35 -2.91
C GLY A 67 -13.61 -15.13 -2.09
N LEU A 68 -12.31 -14.97 -2.38
CA LEU A 68 -11.24 -15.53 -1.56
C LEU A 68 -11.03 -14.67 -0.31
N LYS A 69 -11.14 -15.28 0.87
CA LYS A 69 -11.03 -14.61 2.16
C LYS A 69 -9.94 -15.22 3.02
N ILE A 70 -9.31 -14.40 3.84
CA ILE A 70 -8.48 -14.84 4.96
C ILE A 70 -9.25 -14.46 6.23
N GLY A 71 -9.70 -15.45 6.98
CA GLY A 71 -10.70 -15.22 8.02
C GLY A 71 -12.02 -14.75 7.40
N LEU A 72 -12.46 -13.55 7.75
CA LEU A 72 -13.70 -12.94 7.26
C LEU A 72 -13.48 -11.89 6.16
N VAL A 73 -12.23 -11.45 5.99
CA VAL A 73 -11.85 -10.32 5.14
C VAL A 73 -11.37 -10.82 3.76
N PRO A 74 -11.77 -10.18 2.64
CA PRO A 74 -11.29 -10.51 1.30
C PRO A 74 -9.77 -10.32 1.15
N ILE A 75 -9.11 -11.16 0.34
CA ILE A 75 -7.66 -11.07 0.07
C ILE A 75 -7.25 -9.72 -0.55
N GLU A 76 -8.18 -9.06 -1.24
CA GLU A 76 -8.02 -7.74 -1.81
C GLU A 76 -7.64 -6.71 -0.73
N GLU A 77 -8.15 -6.86 0.48
CA GLU A 77 -7.91 -5.92 1.57
C GLU A 77 -6.50 -6.03 2.13
N TYR A 78 -5.99 -7.24 2.23
CA TYR A 78 -4.58 -7.50 2.54
C TYR A 78 -3.66 -6.98 1.44
N THR A 79 -4.08 -7.12 0.18
CA THR A 79 -3.35 -6.57 -0.97
C THR A 79 -3.30 -5.05 -0.89
N PHE A 80 -4.42 -4.41 -0.54
CA PHE A 80 -4.50 -2.97 -0.32
C PHE A 80 -3.51 -2.52 0.76
N PHE A 81 -3.43 -3.17 1.92
CA PHE A 81 -2.49 -2.78 2.98
C PHE A 81 -1.03 -2.76 2.49
N VAL A 82 -0.60 -3.80 1.77
CA VAL A 82 0.77 -3.89 1.25
C VAL A 82 1.04 -2.82 0.19
N LEU A 83 0.12 -2.65 -0.76
CA LEU A 83 0.25 -1.64 -1.81
C LEU A 83 0.22 -0.22 -1.24
N GLN A 84 -0.60 0.04 -0.22
CA GLN A 84 -0.70 1.34 0.42
C GLN A 84 0.60 1.73 1.12
N VAL A 85 1.26 0.79 1.81
CA VAL A 85 2.59 1.01 2.40
C VAL A 85 3.64 1.31 1.33
N ALA A 86 3.62 0.59 0.20
CA ALA A 86 4.52 0.85 -0.92
C ALA A 86 4.32 2.26 -1.49
N LEU A 87 3.07 2.63 -1.79
CA LEU A 87 2.73 3.94 -2.33
C LEU A 87 3.15 5.08 -1.38
N ALA A 88 2.79 4.96 -0.10
CA ALA A 88 3.16 5.94 0.91
C ALA A 88 4.69 6.09 1.04
N GLY A 89 5.42 4.98 1.09
CA GLY A 89 6.88 4.99 1.15
C GLY A 89 7.54 5.63 -0.07
N LEU A 90 6.99 5.41 -1.27
CA LEU A 90 7.47 6.04 -2.51
C LEU A 90 7.16 7.54 -2.55
N VAL A 91 6.00 7.97 -2.04
CA VAL A 91 5.64 9.38 -1.92
C VAL A 91 6.58 10.09 -0.95
N VAL A 92 6.89 9.49 0.21
CA VAL A 92 7.88 10.05 1.14
C VAL A 92 9.24 10.19 0.48
N LEU A 93 9.70 9.15 -0.22
CA LEU A 93 10.98 9.19 -0.94
C LEU A 93 11.01 10.25 -2.06
N ALA A 94 9.87 10.49 -2.73
CA ALA A 94 9.72 11.56 -3.71
C ALA A 94 9.88 12.95 -3.08
N LEU A 95 9.30 13.16 -1.90
CA LEU A 95 9.37 14.43 -1.18
C LEU A 95 10.79 14.70 -0.67
N GLU A 96 11.44 13.71 -0.08
CA GLU A 96 12.85 13.82 0.35
C GLU A 96 13.78 14.20 -0.81
N ARG A 97 13.52 13.65 -2.01
CA ARG A 97 14.27 14.03 -3.21
C ARG A 97 14.10 15.50 -3.56
N ARG A 98 12.86 16.01 -3.53
CA ARG A 98 12.56 17.42 -3.86
C ARG A 98 13.20 18.37 -2.88
N ASP A 99 13.23 18.01 -1.59
CA ASP A 99 13.85 18.84 -0.56
C ASP A 99 15.37 18.89 -0.71
N ALA A 100 16.00 17.78 -1.10
CA ALA A 100 17.44 17.74 -1.38
C ALA A 100 17.83 18.62 -2.58
N GLU A 101 17.03 18.60 -3.67
CA GLU A 101 17.25 19.43 -4.86
C GLU A 101 17.06 20.94 -4.58
N ARG A 102 16.15 21.29 -3.65
CA ARG A 102 15.95 22.70 -3.24
C ARG A 102 17.16 23.26 -2.49
N ARG A 103 17.69 22.52 -1.50
CA ARG A 103 18.84 22.99 -0.69
C ARG A 103 20.08 23.28 -1.54
N THR A 104 20.34 22.47 -2.57
CA THR A 104 21.49 22.68 -3.47
C THR A 104 21.35 23.89 -4.40
N THR A 105 20.16 24.48 -4.52
CA THR A 105 19.92 25.65 -5.39
C THR A 105 20.03 26.97 -4.61
N GLU A 106 19.95 26.94 -3.28
CA GLU A 106 20.03 28.11 -2.40
C GLU A 106 21.46 28.46 -1.95
N ASP A 107 22.42 27.53 -2.13
CA ASP A 107 23.87 27.71 -1.89
C ASP A 107 24.61 28.22 -3.15
#